data_AF-A0A432QXE9-F1
#
_entry.id   AF-A0A432QXE9-F1
#
_cell.length_a   1.000
_cell.length_b   1.000
_cell.length_c   1.000
_cell.angle_alpha   90.00
_cell.angle_beta   90.00
_cell.angle_gamma   90.00
#
_symmetry.space_group_name_H-M   'P 1'
#
loop_
_entity.id
_entity.type
_entity.pdbx_description
1 polymer ?
#
loop_
_entity_poly.entity_id
_entity_poly.type
_entity_poly.pdbx_seq_one_letter_code
_entity_poly.pdbx_strand_id
1 'polypeptide(L)'
;METDKNIIRTSSCLLALFLIIILTPNQGLTNPGTTVEDPAGTFTYTQTINSSSPAPYYTAPGNGGGFDIYSWYNQDFGWQHDFPAYNTANINITSATLTIYAWDVDSETWHGTEGEYDGLKVDGVDLEPGLLQGTDGTWSETIFDIPLSSITDDGDINVELDIDMNHTSNHWATKLDYSTLEITYTIPTASNTPPVVDSLTLSPGTTASDNDDLVAT
;
A
#
# COMPACT_ATOMS: atom_id res chain seq x y z
N MET A 1 42.25 -64.93 6.93
CA MET A 1 43.24 -64.05 7.57
C MET A 1 43.17 -62.72 6.87
N GLU A 2 42.10 -61.95 7.01
CA GLU A 2 41.51 -61.46 8.28
C GLU A 2 42.57 -60.73 9.09
N THR A 3 42.51 -59.40 9.09
CA THR A 3 42.08 -58.69 10.29
C THR A 3 41.84 -57.21 9.98
N ASP A 4 40.64 -56.80 10.36
CA ASP A 4 40.11 -55.46 10.36
C ASP A 4 41.04 -54.45 11.04
N LYS A 5 41.15 -53.25 10.46
CA LYS A 5 41.68 -52.10 11.19
C LYS A 5 40.54 -51.20 11.59
N ASN A 6 40.28 -51.31 12.90
CA ASN A 6 39.31 -50.57 13.68
C ASN A 6 39.39 -49.06 13.46
N ILE A 7 38.18 -48.53 13.28
CA ILE A 7 37.79 -47.13 13.36
C ILE A 7 38.01 -46.64 14.79
N ILE A 8 38.76 -45.55 14.96
CA ILE A 8 38.61 -44.66 16.12
C ILE A 8 38.36 -43.26 15.57
N ARG A 9 37.10 -42.83 15.73
CA ARG A 9 36.64 -41.46 15.51
C ARG A 9 37.06 -40.62 16.71
N THR A 10 37.81 -39.55 16.48
CA THR A 10 37.86 -38.39 17.37
C THR A 10 37.38 -37.17 16.60
N SER A 11 36.17 -36.74 16.93
CA SER A 11 35.54 -35.52 16.40
C SER A 11 36.34 -34.30 16.83
N SER A 12 37.02 -33.66 15.87
CA SER A 12 37.43 -32.26 16.02
C SER A 12 36.35 -31.38 15.41
N CYS A 13 35.61 -30.71 16.31
CA CYS A 13 34.72 -29.62 15.97
C CYS A 13 35.59 -28.45 15.47
N LEU A 14 35.54 -28.15 14.18
CA LEU A 14 36.12 -26.93 13.62
C LEU A 14 35.00 -26.20 12.88
N LEU A 15 34.45 -25.19 13.54
CA LEU A 15 33.50 -24.24 12.98
C LEU A 15 34.26 -23.40 11.95
N ALA A 16 34.19 -23.79 10.68
CA ALA A 16 34.69 -22.98 9.58
C ALA A 16 33.58 -22.01 9.14
N LEU A 17 33.60 -20.80 9.70
CA LEU A 17 32.87 -19.66 9.19
C LEU A 17 33.46 -19.30 7.81
N PHE A 18 32.85 -19.80 6.74
CA PHE A 18 33.15 -19.35 5.38
C PHE A 18 32.20 -18.22 4.99
N LEU A 19 32.71 -17.00 5.13
CA LEU A 19 32.23 -15.83 4.40
C LEU A 19 32.90 -15.85 3.01
N ILE A 20 32.13 -16.04 1.94
CA ILE A 20 32.49 -15.57 0.60
C ILE A 20 31.27 -14.89 -0.03
N ILE A 21 31.38 -13.56 -0.08
CA ILE A 21 30.54 -12.64 -0.83
C ILE A 21 30.94 -12.74 -2.30
N ILE A 22 29.96 -12.75 -3.20
CA ILE A 22 29.73 -11.80 -4.31
C ILE A 22 28.61 -12.43 -5.14
N LEU A 23 27.37 -12.20 -4.70
CA LEU A 23 26.32 -12.00 -5.67
C LEU A 23 26.44 -10.52 -6.03
N THR A 24 26.72 -10.23 -7.29
CA THR A 24 26.40 -8.91 -7.85
C THR A 24 24.98 -8.59 -7.44
N PRO A 25 24.67 -7.47 -6.77
CA PRO A 25 23.29 -7.10 -6.64
C PRO A 25 22.81 -6.82 -8.05
N ASN A 26 22.05 -7.75 -8.62
CA ASN A 26 20.95 -7.31 -9.46
C ASN A 26 20.11 -6.50 -8.48
N GLN A 27 20.27 -5.17 -8.49
CA GLN A 27 19.39 -4.26 -7.76
C GLN A 27 18.03 -4.39 -8.45
N GLY A 28 17.34 -5.51 -8.22
CA GLY A 28 15.91 -5.58 -8.42
C GLY A 28 15.36 -4.45 -7.57
N LEU A 29 14.66 -3.53 -8.22
CA LEU A 29 14.03 -2.39 -7.60
C LEU A 29 13.03 -2.96 -6.60
N THR A 30 13.45 -3.11 -5.34
CA THR A 30 12.60 -3.72 -4.32
C THR A 30 11.50 -2.73 -4.01
N ASN A 31 10.24 -3.15 -4.18
CA ASN A 31 9.10 -2.42 -3.66
C ASN A 31 9.38 -2.04 -2.19
N PRO A 32 9.33 -0.74 -1.81
CA PRO A 32 9.63 -0.31 -0.44
C PRO A 32 8.51 -0.64 0.57
N GLY A 33 7.47 -1.34 0.13
CA GLY A 33 6.33 -1.74 0.93
C GLY A 33 6.56 -3.00 1.75
N THR A 34 5.82 -3.09 2.84
CA THR A 34 5.84 -4.22 3.77
C THR A 34 4.42 -4.59 4.18
N THR A 35 4.20 -5.86 4.55
CA THR A 35 2.91 -6.33 5.07
C THR A 35 3.10 -6.97 6.43
N VAL A 36 2.22 -6.63 7.36
CA VAL A 36 2.10 -7.28 8.67
C VAL A 36 0.71 -7.89 8.77
N GLU A 37 0.64 -9.09 9.32
CA GLU A 37 -0.62 -9.77 9.66
C GLU A 37 -0.83 -9.72 11.18
N ASP A 38 -2.03 -9.37 11.61
CA ASP A 38 -2.43 -9.44 13.01
C ASP A 38 -3.00 -10.83 13.37
N PRO A 39 -3.10 -11.19 14.68
CA PRO A 39 -3.67 -12.48 15.08
C PRO A 39 -5.14 -12.71 14.71
N ALA A 40 -5.86 -11.67 14.28
CA ALA A 40 -7.25 -11.76 13.85
C ALA A 40 -7.38 -12.04 12.33
N GLY A 41 -6.26 -12.11 11.59
CA GLY A 41 -6.24 -12.33 10.14
C GLY A 41 -6.48 -11.06 9.34
N THR A 42 -6.23 -9.89 9.94
CA THR A 42 -6.19 -8.60 9.26
C THR A 42 -4.76 -8.31 8.83
N PHE A 43 -4.60 -7.85 7.60
CA PHE A 43 -3.33 -7.47 7.03
C PHE A 43 -3.25 -5.94 6.91
N THR A 44 -2.11 -5.38 7.27
CA THR A 44 -1.76 -3.98 7.02
C THR A 44 -0.56 -3.95 6.09
N TYR A 45 -0.77 -3.43 4.89
CA TYR A 45 0.29 -3.10 3.94
C TYR A 45 0.68 -1.62 4.13
N THR A 46 1.97 -1.35 4.25
CA THR A 46 2.51 0.01 4.40
C THR A 46 3.63 0.21 3.40
N GLN A 47 3.58 1.32 2.65
CA GLN A 47 4.63 1.73 1.72
C GLN A 47 4.92 3.22 1.86
N THR A 48 6.20 3.55 2.08
CA THR A 48 6.65 4.94 2.17
C THR A 48 7.52 5.29 0.97
N ILE A 49 7.17 6.38 0.30
CA ILE A 49 7.88 6.97 -0.83
C ILE A 49 8.47 8.31 -0.41
N ASN A 50 9.71 8.58 -0.82
CA ASN A 50 10.45 9.80 -0.53
C ASN A 50 11.53 10.06 -1.59
N SER A 51 12.39 11.06 -1.36
CA SER A 51 13.47 11.46 -2.28
C SER A 51 14.46 10.35 -2.65
N SER A 52 14.59 9.31 -1.82
CA SER A 52 15.51 8.19 -2.02
C SER A 52 14.85 6.95 -2.64
N SER A 53 13.54 7.00 -2.88
CA SER A 53 12.79 5.88 -3.44
C SER A 53 13.19 5.66 -4.91
N PRO A 54 13.35 4.39 -5.33
CA PRO A 54 13.76 4.10 -6.70
C PRO A 54 12.60 4.28 -7.68
N ALA A 55 12.90 4.36 -8.97
CA ALA A 55 11.90 4.18 -10.02
C ALA A 55 11.24 2.77 -9.91
N PRO A 56 9.95 2.60 -10.27
CA PRO A 56 9.06 3.63 -10.81
C PRO A 56 8.47 4.58 -9.76
N TYR A 57 8.61 4.28 -8.47
CA TYR A 57 7.90 4.97 -7.40
C TYR A 57 8.22 6.46 -7.30
N TYR A 58 9.47 6.85 -7.51
CA TYR A 58 9.82 8.27 -7.59
C TYR A 58 10.96 8.51 -8.58
N THR A 59 10.81 9.59 -9.35
CA THR A 59 11.87 10.18 -10.16
C THR A 59 11.81 11.68 -9.97
N ALA A 60 12.89 12.28 -9.46
CA ALA A 60 12.92 13.71 -9.20
C ALA A 60 12.58 14.51 -10.47
N PRO A 61 11.67 15.50 -10.38
CA PRO A 61 11.25 16.29 -11.53
C PRO A 61 12.37 17.22 -12.00
N GLY A 62 12.42 17.50 -13.31
CA GLY A 62 13.42 18.38 -13.90
C GLY A 62 13.17 19.89 -13.69
N ASN A 63 12.09 20.26 -13.01
CA ASN A 63 11.65 21.64 -12.76
C ASN A 63 12.27 22.27 -11.51
N GLY A 64 13.05 21.50 -10.75
CA GLY A 64 13.72 21.96 -9.53
C GLY A 64 12.88 21.89 -8.26
N GLY A 65 11.71 21.24 -8.28
CA GLY A 65 10.95 20.85 -7.09
C GLY A 65 11.13 19.37 -6.73
N GLY A 66 10.22 18.85 -5.91
CA GLY A 66 10.15 17.44 -5.51
C GLY A 66 10.35 17.21 -4.01
N PHE A 67 10.38 15.93 -3.60
CA PHE A 67 10.71 15.56 -2.22
C PHE A 67 12.06 16.16 -1.80
N ASP A 68 12.11 16.59 -0.55
CA ASP A 68 13.22 17.26 0.12
C ASP A 68 13.59 18.67 -0.39
N ILE A 69 12.82 19.24 -1.32
CA ILE A 69 13.10 20.54 -1.94
C ILE A 69 11.89 21.45 -1.76
N TYR A 70 12.13 22.72 -1.40
CA TYR A 70 11.09 23.74 -1.46
C TYR A 70 10.61 23.90 -2.89
N SER A 71 9.34 23.60 -3.09
CA SER A 71 8.71 23.58 -4.39
C SER A 71 7.71 24.74 -4.48
N TRP A 72 7.77 25.51 -5.56
CA TRP A 72 6.93 26.69 -5.81
C TRP A 72 5.74 26.35 -6.74
N TYR A 73 4.85 27.32 -6.98
CA TYR A 73 3.65 27.21 -7.83
C TYR A 73 3.80 26.60 -9.24
N ASN A 74 5.02 26.50 -9.76
CA ASN A 74 5.31 25.95 -11.09
C ASN A 74 6.22 24.71 -11.02
N GLN A 75 6.29 24.10 -9.85
CA GLN A 75 7.17 22.98 -9.53
C GLN A 75 6.41 21.74 -9.05
N ASP A 76 5.16 21.60 -9.50
CA ASP A 76 4.32 20.42 -9.35
C ASP A 76 5.10 19.13 -9.65
N PHE A 77 4.77 18.08 -8.92
CA PHE A 77 5.40 16.79 -9.10
C PHE A 77 4.49 15.67 -8.63
N GLY A 78 4.86 14.45 -9.00
CA GLY A 78 4.12 13.26 -8.65
C GLY A 78 5.03 12.09 -8.33
N TRP A 79 4.42 11.05 -7.78
CA TRP A 79 5.05 9.79 -7.42
C TRP A 79 4.01 8.67 -7.49
N GLN A 80 4.48 7.44 -7.43
CA GLN A 80 3.63 6.27 -7.52
C GLN A 80 3.79 5.40 -6.27
N HIS A 81 2.66 5.02 -5.70
CA HIS A 81 2.56 3.88 -4.80
C HIS A 81 2.04 2.66 -5.56
N ASP A 82 2.22 1.47 -4.99
CA ASP A 82 1.58 0.25 -5.50
C ASP A 82 1.07 -0.63 -4.36
N PHE A 83 0.11 -1.49 -4.66
CA PHE A 83 -0.41 -2.51 -3.76
C PHE A 83 -0.39 -3.89 -4.44
N PRO A 84 0.68 -4.68 -4.27
CA PRO A 84 0.85 -5.93 -5.02
C PRO A 84 -0.24 -6.99 -4.81
N ALA A 85 -1.00 -6.90 -3.72
CA ALA A 85 -2.06 -7.85 -3.38
C ALA A 85 -3.45 -7.44 -3.90
N TYR A 86 -3.59 -6.35 -4.65
CA TYR A 86 -4.86 -5.80 -5.13
C TYR A 86 -5.77 -6.83 -5.83
N ASN A 87 -5.19 -7.78 -6.57
CA ASN A 87 -5.90 -8.81 -7.33
C ASN A 87 -5.98 -10.16 -6.61
N THR A 88 -5.64 -10.21 -5.32
CA THR A 88 -5.72 -11.44 -4.53
C THR A 88 -7.17 -11.91 -4.42
N ALA A 89 -7.40 -13.19 -4.70
CA ALA A 89 -8.74 -13.76 -4.66
C ALA A 89 -9.38 -13.58 -3.27
N ASN A 90 -10.63 -13.14 -3.25
CA ASN A 90 -11.42 -12.84 -2.04
C ASN A 90 -10.87 -11.72 -1.15
N ILE A 91 -9.89 -10.93 -1.62
CA ILE A 91 -9.43 -9.79 -0.83
C ILE A 91 -10.60 -8.85 -0.53
N ASN A 92 -10.64 -8.38 0.72
CA ASN A 92 -11.58 -7.37 1.16
C ASN A 92 -10.78 -6.22 1.78
N ILE A 93 -10.53 -5.18 0.98
CA ILE A 93 -9.88 -3.96 1.44
C ILE A 93 -10.88 -3.18 2.29
N THR A 94 -10.52 -2.91 3.55
CA THR A 94 -11.40 -2.24 4.52
C THR A 94 -11.08 -0.77 4.66
N SER A 95 -9.83 -0.37 4.45
CA SER A 95 -9.42 1.04 4.44
C SER A 95 -8.14 1.21 3.64
N ALA A 96 -7.96 2.41 3.09
CA ALA A 96 -6.74 2.86 2.48
C ALA A 96 -6.54 4.34 2.79
N THR A 97 -5.37 4.71 3.30
CA THR A 97 -5.01 6.08 3.65
C THR A 97 -3.66 6.46 3.06
N LEU A 98 -3.54 7.73 2.72
CA LEU A 98 -2.29 8.34 2.27
C LEU A 98 -1.92 9.45 3.24
N THR A 99 -0.76 9.33 3.87
CA THR A 99 -0.21 10.36 4.77
C THR A 99 0.90 11.10 4.08
N ILE A 100 0.77 12.43 3.95
CA ILE A 100 1.82 13.32 3.46
C ILE A 100 2.43 14.07 4.65
N TYR A 101 3.76 14.06 4.74
CA TYR A 101 4.50 14.83 5.74
C TYR A 101 5.27 15.96 5.05
N ALA A 102 4.89 17.20 5.36
CA ALA A 102 5.37 18.41 4.69
C ALA A 102 5.69 19.54 5.68
N TRP A 103 6.57 20.44 5.28
CA TRP A 103 7.01 21.62 6.02
C TRP A 103 6.56 22.89 5.31
N ASP A 104 6.17 23.93 6.07
CA ASP A 104 5.54 25.15 5.53
C ASP A 104 4.37 24.74 4.67
N VAL A 105 3.25 24.46 5.31
CA VAL A 105 1.99 24.29 4.59
C VAL A 105 1.11 25.39 5.13
N ASP A 106 1.23 26.60 4.59
CA ASP A 106 0.67 27.85 5.11
C ASP A 106 -0.86 27.95 4.86
N SER A 107 -1.57 26.89 5.25
CA SER A 107 -2.98 26.63 4.97
C SER A 107 -3.93 27.20 6.04
N GLU A 108 -3.42 27.92 7.03
CA GLU A 108 -4.24 28.41 8.13
C GLU A 108 -5.34 29.38 7.69
N THR A 109 -6.47 29.30 8.37
CA THR A 109 -7.67 30.10 8.04
C THR A 109 -7.42 31.61 8.00
N TRP A 110 -6.42 32.12 8.73
CA TRP A 110 -6.13 33.56 8.79
C TRP A 110 -5.41 34.09 7.53
N HIS A 111 -4.81 33.23 6.71
CA HIS A 111 -4.34 33.61 5.37
C HIS A 111 -5.49 33.85 4.37
N GLY A 112 -6.69 33.33 4.65
CA GLY A 112 -7.84 33.48 3.76
C GLY A 112 -7.52 32.95 2.36
N THR A 113 -7.98 33.62 1.31
CA THR A 113 -7.74 33.22 -0.10
C THR A 113 -6.29 33.37 -0.55
N GLU A 114 -5.43 33.98 0.27
CA GLU A 114 -4.01 34.18 -0.02
C GLU A 114 -3.12 33.15 0.69
N GLY A 115 -3.70 32.09 1.28
CA GLY A 115 -2.93 30.99 1.88
C GLY A 115 -2.26 30.11 0.84
N GLU A 116 -1.38 29.22 1.31
CA GLU A 116 -0.82 28.16 0.48
C GLU A 116 -1.86 27.05 0.31
N TYR A 117 -2.10 26.69 -0.94
CA TYR A 117 -3.10 25.70 -1.33
C TYR A 117 -2.45 24.66 -2.21
N ASP A 118 -1.99 23.58 -1.60
CA ASP A 118 -1.35 22.47 -2.31
C ASP A 118 -2.35 21.34 -2.53
N GLY A 119 -2.84 21.21 -3.76
CA GLY A 119 -3.85 20.23 -4.16
C GLY A 119 -3.26 18.84 -4.37
N LEU A 120 -3.94 17.82 -3.84
CA LEU A 120 -3.55 16.42 -4.03
C LEU A 120 -4.58 15.65 -4.85
N LYS A 121 -4.11 14.91 -5.86
CA LYS A 121 -4.92 14.01 -6.67
C LYS A 121 -4.35 12.60 -6.63
N VAL A 122 -5.23 11.62 -6.72
CA VAL A 122 -4.89 10.21 -6.91
C VAL A 122 -5.59 9.68 -8.15
N ASP A 123 -4.81 9.19 -9.11
CA ASP A 123 -5.25 8.71 -10.43
C ASP A 123 -6.16 9.72 -11.15
N GLY A 124 -5.82 11.00 -11.02
CA GLY A 124 -6.56 12.13 -11.60
C GLY A 124 -7.83 12.53 -10.84
N VAL A 125 -8.12 11.93 -9.69
CA VAL A 125 -9.27 12.26 -8.83
C VAL A 125 -8.81 13.12 -7.64
N ASP A 126 -9.45 14.26 -7.42
CA ASP A 126 -9.22 15.11 -6.25
C ASP A 126 -9.66 14.38 -4.97
N LEU A 127 -8.86 14.45 -3.91
CA LEU A 127 -9.15 13.82 -2.61
C LEU A 127 -9.99 14.73 -1.68
N GLU A 128 -10.43 14.17 -0.54
CA GLU A 128 -11.09 14.90 0.54
C GLU A 128 -10.39 14.57 1.88
N PRO A 129 -9.77 15.55 2.59
CA PRO A 129 -9.57 16.93 2.14
C PRO A 129 -8.81 16.98 0.81
N GLY A 130 -9.01 17.99 -0.02
CA GLY A 130 -8.31 18.08 -1.32
C GLY A 130 -6.93 18.73 -1.25
N LEU A 131 -6.54 19.22 -0.06
CA LEU A 131 -5.43 20.13 0.13
C LEU A 131 -4.53 19.65 1.29
N LEU A 132 -3.23 19.87 1.18
CA LEU A 132 -2.33 19.75 2.33
C LEU A 132 -2.79 20.70 3.46
N GLN A 133 -2.58 20.27 4.70
CA GLN A 133 -2.92 20.98 5.93
C GLN A 133 -1.68 21.12 6.81
N GLY A 134 -1.43 22.32 7.33
CA GLY A 134 -0.31 22.61 8.22
C GLY A 134 -0.20 24.07 8.62
N THR A 135 0.98 24.47 9.10
CA THR A 135 1.27 25.84 9.57
C THR A 135 2.69 26.32 9.21
N ASP A 136 2.88 27.65 9.17
CA ASP A 136 4.17 28.34 8.92
C ASP A 136 5.27 27.88 9.89
N GLY A 137 6.41 27.52 9.32
CA GLY A 137 7.63 27.15 10.01
C GLY A 137 7.53 25.84 10.77
N THR A 138 6.69 24.91 10.33
CA THR A 138 6.46 23.62 11.01
C THR A 138 6.27 22.46 10.07
N TRP A 139 6.68 21.27 10.52
CA TRP A 139 6.29 20.01 9.88
C TRP A 139 4.89 19.61 10.30
N SER A 140 4.06 19.22 9.34
CA SER A 140 2.68 18.81 9.52
C SER A 140 2.38 17.53 8.73
N GLU A 141 1.47 16.71 9.27
CA GLU A 141 0.93 15.54 8.58
C GLU A 141 -0.47 15.87 8.06
N THR A 142 -0.72 15.54 6.79
CA THR A 142 -2.07 15.50 6.23
C THR A 142 -2.41 14.05 5.85
N ILE A 143 -3.57 13.58 6.29
CA ILE A 143 -4.05 12.22 6.02
C ILE A 143 -5.26 12.30 5.10
N PHE A 144 -5.20 11.55 4.01
CA PHE A 144 -6.24 11.46 3.00
C PHE A 144 -6.82 10.06 2.97
N ASP A 145 -8.14 9.94 2.83
CA ASP A 145 -8.78 8.67 2.51
C ASP A 145 -8.63 8.40 1.01
N ILE A 146 -8.10 7.24 0.65
CA ILE A 146 -7.94 6.84 -0.76
C ILE A 146 -9.21 6.11 -1.22
N PRO A 147 -9.84 6.55 -2.33
CA PRO A 147 -10.93 5.80 -2.94
C PRO A 147 -10.49 4.39 -3.29
N LEU A 148 -11.20 3.36 -2.82
CA LEU A 148 -10.83 1.97 -3.09
C LEU A 148 -10.78 1.63 -4.59
N SER A 149 -11.53 2.37 -5.41
CA SER A 149 -11.50 2.23 -6.87
C SER A 149 -10.12 2.47 -7.47
N SER A 150 -9.32 3.38 -6.89
CA SER A 150 -7.94 3.70 -7.27
C SER A 150 -6.93 2.60 -6.92
N ILE A 151 -7.35 1.57 -6.18
CA ILE A 151 -6.49 0.44 -5.82
C ILE A 151 -6.89 -0.81 -6.60
N THR A 152 -8.19 -0.98 -6.84
CA THR A 152 -8.73 -2.24 -7.39
C THR A 152 -8.70 -2.35 -8.91
N ASP A 153 -8.33 -1.29 -9.62
CA ASP A 153 -8.25 -1.26 -11.08
C ASP A 153 -6.98 -1.92 -11.62
N ASP A 154 -5.80 -1.47 -11.19
CA ASP A 154 -4.50 -2.03 -11.60
C ASP A 154 -3.49 -2.21 -10.45
N GLY A 155 -3.81 -1.70 -9.25
CA GLY A 155 -2.97 -1.78 -8.07
C GLY A 155 -1.88 -0.72 -8.00
N ASP A 156 -1.81 0.18 -8.98
CA ASP A 156 -0.92 1.33 -9.00
C ASP A 156 -1.70 2.58 -8.54
N ILE A 157 -1.12 3.36 -7.63
CA ILE A 157 -1.75 4.54 -7.05
C ILE A 157 -0.88 5.74 -7.39
N ASN A 158 -1.26 6.50 -8.41
CA ASN A 158 -0.47 7.63 -8.91
C ASN A 158 -0.89 8.91 -8.20
N VAL A 159 0.05 9.53 -7.49
CA VAL A 159 -0.19 10.77 -6.74
C VAL A 159 0.37 11.96 -7.50
N GLU A 160 -0.43 13.01 -7.61
CA GLU A 160 -0.06 14.30 -8.20
C GLU A 160 -0.27 15.41 -7.18
N LEU A 161 0.75 16.26 -7.01
CA LEU A 161 0.70 17.46 -6.16
C LEU A 161 0.75 18.71 -7.03
N ASP A 162 -0.28 19.55 -6.92
CA ASP A 162 -0.42 20.87 -7.53
C ASP A 162 -0.09 21.92 -6.45
N ILE A 163 1.06 22.57 -6.56
CA ILE A 163 1.62 23.39 -5.48
C ILE A 163 1.14 24.82 -5.62
N ASP A 164 0.82 25.46 -4.50
CA ASP A 164 0.45 26.88 -4.43
C ASP A 164 -0.56 27.27 -5.53
N MET A 165 -1.60 26.43 -5.71
CA MET A 165 -2.47 26.41 -6.90
C MET A 165 -3.26 27.71 -7.14
N ASN A 166 -3.36 28.55 -6.12
CA ASN A 166 -4.06 29.84 -6.18
C ASN A 166 -3.16 31.01 -6.63
N HIS A 167 -1.85 30.78 -6.80
CA HIS A 167 -0.91 31.81 -7.21
C HIS A 167 -0.24 31.48 -8.55
N THR A 168 0.20 32.52 -9.27
CA THR A 168 0.88 32.39 -10.56
C THR A 168 2.29 32.97 -10.53
N SER A 169 2.89 33.04 -9.34
CA SER A 169 4.22 33.59 -9.06
C SER A 169 4.72 32.99 -7.76
N ASN A 170 6.04 32.95 -7.55
CA ASN A 170 6.65 32.46 -6.31
C ASN A 170 6.17 33.29 -5.09
N HIS A 171 5.12 32.79 -4.43
CA HIS A 171 4.53 33.41 -3.24
C HIS A 171 4.73 32.47 -2.04
N TRP A 172 4.14 31.28 -2.10
CA TRP A 172 4.34 30.22 -1.12
C TRP A 172 5.16 29.08 -1.69
N ALA A 173 5.77 28.31 -0.81
CA ALA A 173 6.50 27.11 -1.17
C ALA A 173 6.54 26.14 0.01
N THR A 174 6.15 24.91 -0.27
CA THR A 174 6.20 23.82 0.69
C THR A 174 7.37 22.87 0.41
N LYS A 175 7.79 22.11 1.41
CA LYS A 175 8.75 21.00 1.28
C LYS A 175 8.14 19.71 1.80
N LEU A 176 8.03 18.68 0.95
CA LEU A 176 7.62 17.34 1.36
C LEU A 176 8.83 16.49 1.76
N ASP A 177 8.71 15.71 2.84
CA ASP A 177 9.70 14.69 3.24
C ASP A 177 9.31 13.33 2.64
N TYR A 178 8.09 12.88 2.94
CA TYR A 178 7.60 11.58 2.49
C TYR A 178 6.09 11.54 2.26
N SER A 179 5.68 10.49 1.55
CA SER A 179 4.31 10.03 1.37
C SER A 179 4.21 8.59 1.83
N THR A 180 3.24 8.25 2.69
CA THR A 180 3.02 6.88 3.18
C THR A 180 1.62 6.40 2.85
N LEU A 181 1.53 5.34 2.06
CA LEU A 181 0.30 4.59 1.80
C LEU A 181 0.15 3.50 2.87
N GLU A 182 -1.01 3.42 3.50
CA GLU A 182 -1.42 2.33 4.37
C GLU A 182 -2.72 1.71 3.87
N ILE A 183 -2.74 0.39 3.67
CA ILE A 183 -3.92 -0.36 3.23
C ILE A 183 -4.19 -1.46 4.24
N THR A 184 -5.40 -1.48 4.80
CA THR A 184 -5.88 -2.55 5.67
C THR A 184 -6.85 -3.44 4.91
N TYR A 185 -6.64 -4.75 4.97
CA TYR A 185 -7.47 -5.72 4.24
C TYR A 185 -7.55 -7.06 4.96
N THR A 186 -8.54 -7.87 4.59
CA THR A 186 -8.64 -9.28 4.99
C THR A 186 -8.70 -10.19 3.78
N ILE A 187 -8.32 -11.45 3.96
CA ILE A 187 -8.49 -12.51 2.96
C ILE A 187 -9.33 -13.62 3.63
N PRO A 188 -10.67 -13.61 3.48
CA PRO A 188 -11.52 -14.64 4.04
C PRO A 188 -11.14 -16.02 3.50
N THR A 189 -10.89 -16.95 4.41
CA THR A 189 -10.54 -18.35 4.08
C THR A 189 -11.76 -19.20 3.75
N ALA A 190 -12.96 -18.72 4.01
CA ALA A 190 -14.19 -19.41 3.69
C ALA A 190 -14.53 -19.25 2.20
N SER A 191 -14.41 -20.34 1.43
CA SER A 191 -15.05 -20.45 0.13
C SER A 191 -16.54 -20.13 0.29
N ASN A 192 -17.08 -19.31 -0.61
CA ASN A 192 -18.52 -19.08 -0.76
C ASN A 192 -19.19 -20.42 -1.08
N THR A 193 -19.47 -21.20 -0.04
CA THR A 193 -20.13 -22.49 -0.17
C THR A 193 -21.58 -22.14 -0.52
N PRO A 194 -22.09 -22.53 -1.69
CA PRO A 194 -23.49 -22.27 -2.02
C PRO A 194 -24.37 -22.74 -0.86
N PRO A 195 -25.50 -22.04 -0.57
CA PRO A 195 -26.46 -22.54 0.39
C PRO A 195 -26.75 -24.00 0.07
N VAL A 196 -26.75 -24.87 1.09
CA VAL A 196 -27.17 -26.26 0.92
C VAL A 196 -28.57 -26.21 0.32
N VAL A 197 -28.72 -26.68 -0.92
CA VAL A 197 -30.03 -26.84 -1.53
C VAL A 197 -30.58 -28.13 -0.95
N ASP A 198 -31.54 -28.02 -0.04
CA ASP A 198 -32.27 -29.17 0.48
C ASP A 198 -32.87 -29.94 -0.70
N SER A 199 -32.45 -31.19 -0.87
CA SER A 199 -33.04 -32.07 -1.88
C SER A 199 -34.23 -32.79 -1.28
N LEU A 200 -35.44 -32.44 -1.71
CA LEU A 200 -36.63 -33.21 -1.39
C LEU A 200 -36.55 -34.56 -2.11
N THR A 201 -36.46 -35.64 -1.34
CA THR A 201 -36.50 -37.00 -1.87
C THR A 201 -37.78 -37.70 -1.44
N LEU A 202 -38.51 -38.25 -2.41
CA LEU A 202 -39.66 -39.13 -2.14
C LEU A 202 -39.16 -40.52 -1.79
N SER A 203 -39.60 -41.06 -0.65
CA SER A 203 -39.39 -42.46 -0.28
C SER A 203 -40.75 -43.10 0.07
N PRO A 204 -41.18 -44.15 -0.65
CA PRO A 204 -40.53 -44.83 -1.78
C PRO A 204 -40.64 -44.01 -3.08
N GLY A 205 -39.67 -44.14 -3.99
CA GLY A 205 -39.58 -43.39 -5.26
C GLY A 205 -40.64 -43.74 -6.33
N THR A 206 -41.91 -43.78 -5.95
CA THR A 206 -43.07 -43.87 -6.85
C THR A 206 -43.77 -42.52 -6.96
N THR A 207 -44.70 -42.39 -7.93
CA THR A 207 -45.51 -41.18 -8.14
C THR A 207 -46.10 -40.67 -6.83
N ALA A 208 -45.82 -39.40 -6.50
CA ALA A 208 -46.33 -38.74 -5.31
C ALA A 208 -47.87 -38.73 -5.33
N SER A 209 -48.49 -39.25 -4.28
CA SER A 209 -49.92 -39.09 -4.03
C SER A 209 -50.18 -37.83 -3.20
N ASP A 210 -51.42 -37.31 -3.24
CA ASP A 210 -51.84 -36.10 -2.50
C ASP A 210 -51.63 -36.20 -0.97
N ASN A 211 -51.27 -37.39 -0.46
CA ASN A 211 -51.06 -37.68 0.96
C ASN A 211 -49.61 -38.08 1.31
N ASP A 212 -48.65 -37.94 0.39
CA ASP A 212 -47.26 -38.33 0.66
C ASP A 212 -46.55 -37.25 1.47
N ASP A 213 -45.95 -37.66 2.59
CA ASP A 213 -45.20 -36.77 3.48
C ASP A 213 -43.79 -36.56 2.92
N LEU A 214 -43.50 -35.33 2.49
CA LEU A 214 -42.19 -34.96 1.95
C LEU A 214 -41.25 -34.63 3.11
N VAL A 215 -40.18 -35.39 3.25
CA VAL A 215 -39.17 -35.14 4.27
C VAL A 215 -38.03 -34.33 3.65
N ALA A 216 -37.74 -33.17 4.23
CA ALA A 216 -36.51 -32.42 3.94
C ALA A 216 -35.35 -33.01 4.77
N THR A 217 -34.20 -33.19 4.13
CA THR A 217 -32.95 -33.66 4.76
C THR A 217 -31.80 -32.76 4.39
#